data_AF-A0A969Q2E1-F1
#
_entry.id   AF-A0A969Q2E1-F1
#
_cell.length_a   1.000
_cell.length_b   1.000
_cell.length_c   1.000
_cell.angle_alpha   90.00
_cell.angle_beta   90.00
_cell.angle_gamma   90.00
#
_symmetry.space_group_name_H-M   'P 1'
#
loop_
_entity.id
_entity.type
_entity.pdbx_description
1 polymer ?
#
loop_
_entity_poly.entity_id
_entity_poly.type
_entity_poly.pdbx_seq_one_letter_code
_entity_poly.pdbx_strand_id
1 'polypeptide(L)'
;MLTVCVTIDWWFPSLPSSIWASIFLGLAVVEWVSHAETQRRRERRGERIQGVWCRSCWHFGFVLASISYPLLWERVEAFFATGESQSIVLSWMLVPLTLTGVALRMGGKRRRRATIFSSYASILAQVLTIWQPSTRLVSLGVASGLMLVNSRYYRHPIAAAIQIGFSLCFVAAFLWEKLSVSGWFLFGAIAISTLWLLSSWLRQQNTILASLYRKAADSWAITLCAIAIILLTCKTLFSYWSFPIPHWHYLATPLIISGAILYRYRQQLNNYAIYGIVWTIELAICEEVLLIHGSNLAVAIVNIILGLFSLLITDWLLERQSPLSSLKYCLSFLLYWGFFGDGMSSILIRDC
;
A
#
# COMPACT_ATOMS: atom_id res chain seq x y z
N MET A 1 -14.65 -2.19 37.31
CA MET A 1 -14.37 -1.37 36.11
C MET A 1 -15.36 -0.24 35.97
N LEU A 2 -16.67 -0.49 35.80
CA LEU A 2 -17.68 0.60 35.83
C LEU A 2 -17.61 1.43 37.12
N THR A 3 -17.40 0.77 38.26
CA THR A 3 -17.16 1.44 39.55
C THR A 3 -15.96 2.38 39.51
N VAL A 4 -14.85 1.97 38.90
CA VAL A 4 -13.64 2.79 38.74
C VAL A 4 -13.93 3.99 37.84
N CYS A 5 -14.61 3.80 36.71
CA CYS A 5 -15.00 4.90 35.82
C CYS A 5 -15.91 5.92 36.53
N VAL A 6 -16.91 5.45 37.27
CA VAL A 6 -17.81 6.32 38.04
C VAL A 6 -17.06 7.05 39.16
N THR A 7 -16.07 6.40 39.79
CA THR A 7 -15.26 7.04 40.84
C THR A 7 -14.38 8.15 40.26
N ILE A 8 -13.79 7.91 39.08
CA ILE A 8 -12.98 8.90 38.36
C ILE A 8 -13.85 10.09 37.90
N ASP A 9 -15.02 9.80 37.35
CA ASP A 9 -15.98 10.82 36.91
C ASP A 9 -16.47 11.67 38.09
N TRP A 10 -16.73 11.03 39.24
CA TRP A 10 -17.11 11.74 40.46
C TRP A 10 -16.01 12.69 40.97
N TRP A 11 -14.73 12.32 40.81
CA TRP A 11 -13.61 13.15 41.23
C TRP A 11 -13.24 14.24 40.21
N PHE A 12 -13.42 13.97 38.92
CA PHE A 12 -13.04 14.86 37.83
C PHE A 12 -14.12 14.90 36.72
N PRO A 13 -15.26 15.56 36.98
CA PRO A 13 -16.42 15.54 36.06
C PRO A 13 -16.19 16.30 34.76
N SER A 14 -15.17 17.16 34.68
CA SER A 14 -14.85 17.99 33.52
C SER A 14 -13.69 17.46 32.67
N LEU A 15 -13.38 16.16 32.76
CA LEU A 15 -12.28 15.58 31.99
C LEU A 15 -12.56 15.61 30.47
N PRO A 16 -11.61 16.08 29.65
CA PRO A 16 -11.74 16.09 28.20
C PRO A 16 -11.76 14.67 27.63
N SER A 17 -12.43 14.50 26.49
CA SER A 17 -12.59 13.21 25.79
C SER A 17 -11.25 12.50 25.50
N SER A 18 -10.17 13.25 25.29
CA SER A 18 -8.82 12.72 25.06
C SER A 18 -8.22 11.99 26.27
N ILE A 19 -8.49 12.48 27.48
CA ILE A 19 -8.02 11.85 28.71
C ILE A 19 -8.86 10.60 28.98
N TRP A 20 -10.17 10.65 28.75
CA TRP A 20 -11.04 9.48 28.82
C TRP A 20 -10.60 8.37 27.87
N ALA A 21 -10.25 8.70 26.62
CA ALA A 21 -9.71 7.73 25.67
C ALA A 21 -8.43 7.06 26.20
N SER A 22 -7.54 7.84 26.81
CA SER A 22 -6.28 7.34 27.39
C SER A 22 -6.52 6.45 28.62
N ILE A 23 -7.50 6.77 29.46
CA ILE A 23 -7.91 5.95 30.61
C ILE A 23 -8.46 4.60 30.14
N PHE A 24 -9.39 4.60 29.18
CA PHE A 24 -9.95 3.37 28.63
C PHE A 24 -8.88 2.49 27.97
N LEU A 25 -7.94 3.09 27.23
CA LEU A 25 -6.77 2.41 26.71
C LEU A 25 -5.92 1.77 27.81
N GLY A 26 -5.57 2.54 28.84
CA GLY A 26 -4.78 2.06 29.98
C GLY A 26 -5.43 0.86 30.66
N LEU A 27 -6.74 0.93 30.92
CA LEU A 27 -7.51 -0.18 31.47
C LEU A 27 -7.51 -1.40 30.53
N ALA A 28 -7.69 -1.20 29.22
CA ALA A 28 -7.62 -2.29 28.25
C ALA A 28 -6.25 -3.00 28.25
N VAL A 29 -5.16 -2.22 28.32
CA VAL A 29 -3.79 -2.76 28.43
C VAL A 29 -3.64 -3.59 29.70
N VAL A 30 -4.07 -3.06 30.85
CA VAL A 30 -3.98 -3.75 32.14
C VAL A 30 -4.75 -5.07 32.11
N GLU A 31 -5.97 -5.09 31.56
CA GLU A 31 -6.78 -6.32 31.42
C GLU A 31 -6.12 -7.36 30.53
N TRP A 32 -5.50 -6.95 29.41
CA TRP A 32 -4.81 -7.88 28.52
C TRP A 32 -3.50 -8.42 29.11
N VAL A 33 -2.73 -7.57 29.82
CA VAL A 33 -1.49 -7.98 30.48
C VAL A 33 -1.79 -8.92 31.66
N SER A 34 -2.80 -8.60 32.49
CA SER A 34 -3.23 -9.43 33.61
C SER A 34 -3.74 -10.79 33.12
N HIS A 35 -4.51 -10.79 32.02
CA HIS A 35 -4.96 -12.01 31.35
C HIS A 35 -3.77 -12.86 30.88
N ALA A 36 -2.80 -12.26 30.18
CA ALA A 36 -1.64 -12.98 29.68
C ALA A 36 -0.76 -13.56 30.81
N GLU A 37 -0.58 -12.82 31.90
CA GLU A 37 0.21 -13.27 33.05
C GLU A 37 -0.48 -14.39 33.81
N THR A 38 -1.78 -14.24 34.11
CA THR A 38 -2.58 -15.27 34.79
C THR A 38 -2.60 -16.56 33.97
N GLN A 39 -2.76 -16.44 32.65
CA GLN A 39 -2.74 -17.58 31.75
C GLN A 39 -1.37 -18.28 31.72
N ARG A 40 -0.27 -17.52 31.66
CA ARG A 40 1.09 -18.07 31.68
C ARG A 40 1.39 -18.82 32.99
N ARG A 41 0.92 -18.30 34.14
CA ARG A 41 1.06 -18.97 35.44
C ARG A 41 0.31 -20.30 35.48
N ARG A 42 -0.90 -20.36 34.91
CA ARG A 42 -1.72 -21.58 34.84
C ARG A 42 -1.11 -22.63 33.92
N GLU A 43 -0.60 -22.24 32.76
CA GLU A 43 0.10 -23.16 31.85
C GLU A 43 1.33 -23.80 32.51
N ARG A 44 2.06 -23.06 33.35
CA ARG A 44 3.16 -23.61 34.14
C ARG A 44 2.72 -24.61 35.22
N ARG A 45 1.53 -24.42 35.80
CA ARG A 45 0.96 -25.34 36.80
C ARG A 45 0.26 -26.57 36.21
N GLY A 46 0.05 -26.61 34.89
CA GLY A 46 -0.69 -27.71 34.24
C GLY A 46 -2.20 -27.67 34.45
N GLU A 47 -2.74 -26.58 35.03
CA GLU A 47 -4.18 -26.43 35.27
C GLU A 47 -4.93 -26.16 33.97
N ARG A 48 -5.80 -27.10 33.54
CA ARG A 48 -6.62 -26.96 32.31
C ARG A 48 -7.92 -26.19 32.50
N ILE A 49 -8.35 -25.92 33.73
CA ILE A 49 -9.66 -25.30 33.97
C ILE A 49 -9.59 -23.81 33.65
N GLN A 50 -10.30 -23.43 32.60
CA GLN A 50 -10.38 -22.05 32.15
C GLN A 50 -11.38 -21.29 33.04
N GLY A 51 -10.90 -20.70 34.14
CA GLY A 51 -11.77 -19.91 35.03
C GLY A 51 -12.49 -18.80 34.27
N VAL A 52 -13.81 -18.68 34.49
CA VAL A 52 -14.74 -17.73 33.82
C VAL A 52 -14.19 -16.30 33.83
N TRP A 53 -13.59 -15.90 34.95
CA TRP A 53 -12.97 -14.58 35.14
C TRP A 53 -11.92 -14.24 34.06
N CYS A 54 -11.08 -15.22 33.70
CA CYS A 54 -10.01 -15.05 32.71
C CYS A 54 -10.58 -14.90 31.29
N ARG A 55 -11.74 -15.53 31.00
CA ARG A 55 -12.38 -15.39 29.69
C ARG A 55 -12.98 -13.99 29.52
N SER A 56 -13.53 -13.44 30.59
CA SER A 56 -14.15 -12.11 30.58
C SER A 56 -13.14 -10.98 30.40
N CYS A 57 -11.98 -11.01 31.08
CA CYS A 57 -10.92 -9.98 30.95
C CYS A 57 -10.47 -9.75 29.50
N TRP A 58 -10.35 -10.83 28.72
CA TRP A 58 -9.99 -10.74 27.30
C TRP A 58 -11.00 -9.92 26.49
N HIS A 59 -12.30 -10.15 26.71
CA HIS A 59 -13.38 -9.44 26.01
C HIS A 59 -13.55 -8.01 26.51
N PHE A 60 -13.40 -7.77 27.81
CA PHE A 60 -13.47 -6.42 28.38
C PHE A 60 -12.38 -5.50 27.80
N GLY A 61 -11.16 -6.00 27.62
CA GLY A 61 -10.11 -5.24 26.95
C GLY A 61 -10.50 -4.78 25.54
N PHE A 62 -11.20 -5.62 24.77
CA PHE A 62 -11.72 -5.22 23.46
C PHE A 62 -12.84 -4.18 23.55
N VAL A 63 -13.78 -4.33 24.50
CA VAL A 63 -14.88 -3.36 24.66
C VAL A 63 -14.32 -1.99 25.03
N LEU A 64 -13.42 -1.94 26.02
CA LEU A 64 -12.74 -0.71 26.43
C LEU A 64 -12.00 -0.09 25.26
N ALA A 65 -11.26 -0.91 24.51
CA ALA A 65 -10.57 -0.44 23.35
C ALA A 65 -11.55 0.17 22.30
N SER A 66 -12.59 -0.57 21.92
CA SER A 66 -13.57 -0.10 20.96
C SER A 66 -14.23 1.22 21.36
N ILE A 67 -14.47 1.47 22.66
CA ILE A 67 -15.05 2.73 23.16
C ILE A 67 -14.05 3.90 23.04
N SER A 68 -12.76 3.67 23.26
CA SER A 68 -11.74 4.71 23.09
C SER A 68 -11.48 5.13 21.65
N TYR A 69 -11.81 4.30 20.66
CA TYR A 69 -11.64 4.63 19.24
C TYR A 69 -12.44 5.87 18.78
N PRO A 70 -13.77 5.94 18.95
CA PRO A 70 -14.55 7.13 18.56
C PRO A 70 -14.15 8.38 19.34
N LEU A 71 -13.74 8.25 20.62
CA LEU A 71 -13.23 9.40 21.39
C LEU A 71 -11.95 10.00 20.79
N LEU A 72 -11.09 9.18 20.18
CA LEU A 72 -9.93 9.67 19.44
C LEU A 72 -10.28 10.19 18.04
N TRP A 73 -11.38 9.72 17.45
CA TRP A 73 -11.86 10.22 16.15
C TRP A 73 -12.26 11.70 16.22
N GLU A 74 -12.84 12.17 17.33
CA GLU A 74 -13.09 13.60 17.58
C GLU A 74 -11.82 14.46 17.40
N ARG A 75 -10.63 13.90 17.69
CA ARG A 75 -9.35 14.59 17.51
C ARG A 75 -8.90 14.62 16.05
N VAL A 76 -9.29 13.62 15.27
CA VAL A 76 -9.10 13.64 13.82
C VAL A 76 -9.99 14.72 13.20
N GLU A 77 -11.24 14.84 13.65
CA GLU A 77 -12.15 15.91 13.23
C GLU A 77 -11.63 17.30 13.62
N ALA A 78 -11.11 17.44 14.84
CA ALA A 78 -10.46 18.67 15.28
C ALA A 78 -9.27 19.04 14.39
N PHE A 79 -8.46 18.07 13.95
CA PHE A 79 -7.38 18.33 13.00
C PHE A 79 -7.89 18.86 11.65
N PHE A 80 -9.01 18.35 11.13
CA PHE A 80 -9.60 18.90 9.91
C PHE A 80 -10.12 20.33 10.09
N ALA A 81 -10.55 20.70 11.30
CA ALA A 81 -11.05 22.03 11.61
C ALA A 81 -9.93 23.05 11.87
N THR A 82 -8.87 22.67 12.58
CA THR A 82 -7.83 23.61 13.06
C THR A 82 -6.50 23.48 12.34
N GLY A 83 -6.24 22.37 11.66
CA GLY A 83 -4.93 22.04 11.07
C GLY A 83 -3.86 21.65 12.09
N GLU A 84 -4.15 21.70 13.40
CA GLU A 84 -3.18 21.37 14.45
C GLU A 84 -3.03 19.86 14.65
N SER A 85 -1.80 19.38 14.59
CA SER A 85 -1.51 17.96 14.77
C SER A 85 -1.88 17.46 16.17
N GLN A 86 -2.60 16.34 16.24
CA GLN A 86 -3.08 15.73 17.48
C GLN A 86 -2.30 14.44 17.76
N SER A 87 -1.14 14.57 18.42
CA SER A 87 -0.26 13.43 18.74
C SER A 87 -0.93 12.36 19.61
N ILE A 88 -1.94 12.72 20.40
CA ILE A 88 -2.70 11.79 21.26
C ILE A 88 -3.38 10.66 20.48
N VAL A 89 -3.64 10.85 19.19
CA VAL A 89 -4.19 9.81 18.31
C VAL A 89 -3.24 8.60 18.20
N LEU A 90 -1.93 8.80 18.37
CA LEU A 90 -0.93 7.72 18.41
C LEU A 90 -1.12 6.78 19.60
N SER A 91 -1.76 7.23 20.68
CA SER A 91 -2.03 6.36 21.85
C SER A 91 -2.79 5.09 21.46
N TRP A 92 -3.58 5.14 20.37
CA TRP A 92 -4.29 3.97 19.84
C TRP A 92 -3.37 2.82 19.42
N MET A 93 -2.10 3.12 19.10
CA MET A 93 -1.10 2.09 18.79
C MET A 93 -0.78 1.18 19.97
N LEU A 94 -1.14 1.56 21.21
CA LEU A 94 -1.05 0.68 22.37
C LEU A 94 -1.87 -0.60 22.16
N VAL A 95 -2.99 -0.56 21.43
CA VAL A 95 -3.82 -1.75 21.18
C VAL A 95 -3.08 -2.81 20.35
N PRO A 96 -2.63 -2.53 19.11
CA PRO A 96 -1.89 -3.52 18.35
C PRO A 96 -0.57 -3.94 19.00
N LEU A 97 0.12 -3.02 19.72
CA LEU A 97 1.34 -3.32 20.49
C LEU A 97 1.07 -4.35 21.59
N THR A 98 0.06 -4.11 22.42
CA THR A 98 -0.26 -4.98 23.55
C THR A 98 -0.77 -6.33 23.09
N LEU A 99 -1.63 -6.38 22.06
CA LEU A 99 -2.09 -7.65 21.47
C LEU A 99 -0.91 -8.47 20.90
N THR A 100 0.08 -7.82 20.28
CA THR A 100 1.32 -8.49 19.84
C THR A 100 2.11 -9.00 21.04
N GLY A 101 2.30 -8.17 22.08
CA GLY A 101 2.99 -8.55 23.31
C GLY A 101 2.33 -9.74 24.03
N VAL A 102 1.00 -9.77 24.04
CA VAL A 102 0.21 -10.88 24.58
C VAL A 102 0.35 -12.12 23.69
N ALA A 103 0.38 -11.97 22.36
CA ALA A 103 0.65 -13.07 21.45
C ALA A 103 2.05 -13.70 21.68
N LEU A 104 3.07 -12.88 21.94
CA LEU A 104 4.43 -13.33 22.25
C LEU A 104 4.49 -14.17 23.53
N ARG A 105 3.62 -13.88 24.51
CA ARG A 105 3.57 -14.57 25.80
C ARG A 105 2.68 -15.82 25.79
N MET A 106 1.86 -16.03 24.77
CA MET A 106 0.89 -17.15 24.68
C MET A 106 1.32 -18.24 23.69
N GLY A 107 0.87 -19.47 23.95
CA GLY A 107 1.10 -20.62 23.06
C GLY A 107 -0.05 -20.90 22.06
N GLY A 108 0.29 -21.63 20.99
CA GLY A 108 -0.67 -22.33 20.12
C GLY A 108 -1.78 -21.48 19.49
N LYS A 109 -3.04 -21.95 19.61
CA LYS A 109 -4.24 -21.34 18.98
C LYS A 109 -4.54 -19.93 19.50
N ARG A 110 -4.12 -19.58 20.72
CA ARG A 110 -4.38 -18.25 21.32
C ARG A 110 -3.43 -17.20 20.78
N ARG A 111 -2.15 -17.55 20.61
CA ARG A 111 -1.18 -16.72 19.89
C ARG A 111 -1.70 -16.33 18.51
N ARG A 112 -2.17 -17.31 17.74
CA ARG A 112 -2.73 -17.07 16.40
C ARG A 112 -3.87 -16.05 16.41
N ARG A 113 -4.81 -16.17 17.35
CA ARG A 113 -5.93 -15.22 17.49
C ARG A 113 -5.46 -13.82 17.86
N ALA A 114 -4.58 -13.69 18.86
CA ALA A 114 -4.04 -12.39 19.27
C ALA A 114 -3.27 -11.69 18.14
N THR A 115 -2.49 -12.45 17.36
CA THR A 115 -1.79 -11.95 16.17
C THR A 115 -2.76 -11.43 15.10
N ILE A 116 -3.84 -12.16 14.82
CA ILE A 116 -4.88 -11.71 13.85
C ILE A 116 -5.53 -10.41 14.33
N PHE A 117 -5.94 -10.33 15.60
CA PHE A 117 -6.54 -9.12 16.14
C PHE A 117 -5.56 -7.94 16.16
N SER A 118 -4.28 -8.18 16.45
CA SER A 118 -3.25 -7.16 16.33
C SER A 118 -3.08 -6.65 14.90
N SER A 119 -3.17 -7.54 13.89
CA SER A 119 -3.18 -7.14 12.47
C SER A 119 -4.35 -6.23 12.12
N TYR A 120 -5.57 -6.60 12.51
CA TYR A 120 -6.73 -5.73 12.28
C TYR A 120 -6.63 -4.41 13.04
N ALA A 121 -6.20 -4.43 14.30
CA ALA A 121 -6.00 -3.23 15.08
C ALA A 121 -4.93 -2.31 14.49
N SER A 122 -3.87 -2.87 13.89
CA SER A 122 -2.85 -2.08 13.20
C SER A 122 -3.41 -1.38 11.96
N ILE A 123 -4.29 -2.05 11.20
CA ILE A 123 -4.99 -1.43 10.05
C ILE A 123 -5.90 -0.31 10.53
N LEU A 124 -6.71 -0.55 11.57
CA LEU A 124 -7.59 0.48 12.14
C LEU A 124 -6.80 1.68 12.69
N ALA A 125 -5.65 1.45 13.30
CA ALA A 125 -4.79 2.54 13.77
C ALA A 125 -4.24 3.40 12.62
N GLN A 126 -4.10 2.85 11.41
CA GLN A 126 -3.74 3.66 10.23
C GLN A 126 -4.85 4.62 9.84
N VAL A 127 -6.13 4.21 9.94
CA VAL A 127 -7.28 5.08 9.62
C VAL A 127 -7.29 6.36 10.48
N LEU A 128 -6.91 6.23 11.75
CA LEU A 128 -6.78 7.36 12.66
C LEU A 128 -5.58 8.28 12.34
N THR A 129 -4.47 7.71 11.86
CA THR A 129 -3.19 8.45 11.76
C THR A 129 -2.84 8.92 10.35
N ILE A 130 -3.45 8.36 9.30
CA ILE A 130 -3.10 8.65 7.90
C ILE A 130 -3.28 10.12 7.49
N TRP A 131 -4.22 10.81 8.14
CA TRP A 131 -4.57 12.19 7.83
C TRP A 131 -3.55 13.21 8.32
N GLN A 132 -2.75 12.85 9.34
CA GLN A 132 -1.80 13.75 9.97
C GLN A 132 -0.35 13.36 9.60
N PRO A 133 0.39 14.17 8.83
CA PRO A 133 1.72 13.80 8.34
C PRO A 133 2.72 13.42 9.45
N SER A 134 2.70 14.15 10.57
CA SER A 134 3.57 13.98 11.73
C SER A 134 3.38 12.62 12.43
N THR A 135 2.14 12.18 12.61
CA THR A 135 1.82 10.93 13.31
C THR A 135 1.83 9.73 12.37
N ARG A 136 1.47 9.92 11.09
CA ARG A 136 1.46 8.88 10.05
C ARG A 136 2.79 8.14 9.91
N LEU A 137 3.92 8.85 9.95
CA LEU A 137 5.22 8.23 9.73
C LEU A 137 5.59 7.29 10.90
N VAL A 138 5.38 7.77 12.13
CA VAL A 138 5.61 6.98 13.35
C VAL A 138 4.67 5.77 13.37
N SER A 139 3.40 5.99 13.04
CA SER A 139 2.38 4.94 13.06
C SER A 139 2.66 3.84 12.02
N LEU A 140 3.04 4.20 10.79
CA LEU A 140 3.41 3.25 9.73
C LEU A 140 4.69 2.48 10.08
N GLY A 141 5.69 3.15 10.67
CA GLY A 141 6.92 2.50 11.12
C GLY A 141 6.65 1.44 12.19
N VAL A 142 5.89 1.79 13.22
CA VAL A 142 5.48 0.86 14.29
C VAL A 142 4.64 -0.28 13.70
N ALA A 143 3.66 0.01 12.85
CA ALA A 143 2.81 -1.01 12.24
C ALA A 143 3.58 -1.97 11.32
N SER A 144 4.57 -1.48 10.56
CA SER A 144 5.44 -2.33 9.74
C SER A 144 6.27 -3.29 10.62
N GLY A 145 6.87 -2.78 11.70
CA GLY A 145 7.60 -3.60 12.67
C GLY A 145 6.71 -4.66 13.33
N LEU A 146 5.52 -4.27 13.78
CA LEU A 146 4.54 -5.19 14.37
C LEU A 146 4.08 -6.24 13.37
N MET A 147 3.80 -5.87 12.13
CA MET A 147 3.40 -6.84 11.10
C MET A 147 4.52 -7.80 10.73
N LEU A 148 5.78 -7.38 10.80
CA LEU A 148 6.93 -8.29 10.64
C LEU A 148 6.99 -9.34 11.75
N VAL A 149 6.77 -8.93 13.00
CA VAL A 149 6.68 -9.86 14.14
C VAL A 149 5.47 -10.79 13.97
N ASN A 150 4.30 -10.24 13.66
CA ASN A 150 3.05 -10.98 13.51
C ASN A 150 3.08 -11.98 12.34
N SER A 151 3.72 -11.61 11.22
CA SER A 151 3.96 -12.46 10.06
C SER A 151 4.71 -13.75 10.41
N ARG A 152 5.74 -13.66 11.28
CA ARG A 152 6.51 -14.83 11.73
C ARG A 152 5.65 -15.84 12.49
N TYR A 153 4.64 -15.39 13.23
CA TYR A 153 3.76 -16.24 14.04
C TYR A 153 2.52 -16.73 13.30
N TYR A 154 1.88 -15.89 12.49
CA TYR A 154 0.65 -16.23 11.76
C TYR A 154 0.93 -17.05 10.50
N ARG A 155 2.12 -16.87 9.87
CA ARG A 155 2.55 -17.55 8.63
C ARG A 155 1.46 -17.60 7.57
N HIS A 156 0.84 -16.45 7.31
CA HIS A 156 -0.25 -16.31 6.36
C HIS A 156 0.12 -15.30 5.28
N PRO A 157 -0.26 -15.53 4.01
CA PRO A 157 0.09 -14.63 2.89
C PRO A 157 -0.42 -13.20 3.10
N ILE A 158 -1.62 -13.04 3.66
CA ILE A 158 -2.21 -11.72 3.92
C ILE A 158 -1.33 -10.89 4.87
N ALA A 159 -0.74 -11.49 5.92
CA ALA A 159 0.10 -10.74 6.86
C ALA A 159 1.41 -10.28 6.21
N ALA A 160 2.01 -11.11 5.34
CA ALA A 160 3.17 -10.70 4.55
C ALA A 160 2.83 -9.57 3.58
N ALA A 161 1.66 -9.64 2.92
CA ALA A 161 1.18 -8.60 2.03
C ALA A 161 0.94 -7.26 2.77
N ILE A 162 0.30 -7.28 3.93
CA ILE A 162 0.07 -6.07 4.74
C ILE A 162 1.42 -5.48 5.20
N GLN A 163 2.39 -6.31 5.61
CA GLN A 163 3.70 -5.83 6.04
C GLN A 163 4.45 -5.12 4.89
N ILE A 164 4.46 -5.69 3.68
CA ILE A 164 5.09 -5.06 2.53
C ILE A 164 4.37 -3.75 2.20
N GLY A 165 3.03 -3.75 2.20
CA GLY A 165 2.23 -2.55 1.99
C GLY A 165 2.54 -1.43 2.99
N PHE A 166 2.58 -1.73 4.30
CA PHE A 166 2.96 -0.76 5.32
C PHE A 166 4.41 -0.28 5.17
N SER A 167 5.32 -1.14 4.74
CA SER A 167 6.71 -0.73 4.47
C SER A 167 6.80 0.23 3.28
N LEU A 168 6.06 -0.04 2.21
CA LEU A 168 5.97 0.85 1.05
C LEU A 168 5.33 2.20 1.43
N CYS A 169 4.22 2.17 2.17
CA CYS A 169 3.57 3.38 2.68
C CYS A 169 4.49 4.17 3.63
N PHE A 170 5.27 3.50 4.47
CA PHE A 170 6.24 4.14 5.35
C PHE A 170 7.31 4.90 4.56
N VAL A 171 7.91 4.25 3.55
CA VAL A 171 8.90 4.89 2.68
C VAL A 171 8.26 6.03 1.88
N ALA A 172 7.05 5.83 1.37
CA ALA A 172 6.30 6.87 0.66
C ALA A 172 6.01 8.08 1.57
N ALA A 173 5.56 7.86 2.80
CA ALA A 173 5.33 8.92 3.77
C ALA A 173 6.63 9.67 4.11
N PHE A 174 7.76 8.97 4.22
CA PHE A 174 9.07 9.59 4.46
C PHE A 174 9.58 10.45 3.31
N LEU A 175 9.22 10.10 2.07
CA LEU A 175 9.64 10.80 0.86
C LEU A 175 8.64 11.86 0.37
N TRP A 176 7.50 12.01 1.04
CA TRP A 176 6.38 12.84 0.58
C TRP A 176 6.73 14.28 0.23
N GLU A 177 7.51 14.93 1.09
CA GLU A 177 7.93 16.33 0.90
C GLU A 177 9.26 16.45 0.15
N LYS A 178 9.96 15.33 -0.12
CA LYS A 178 11.31 15.31 -0.69
C LYS A 178 11.32 15.08 -2.20
N LEU A 179 10.25 14.47 -2.73
CA LEU A 179 10.15 14.12 -4.14
C LEU A 179 9.19 15.06 -4.87
N SER A 180 9.62 15.54 -6.03
CA SER A 180 8.71 16.17 -6.99
C SER A 180 7.74 15.14 -7.57
N VAL A 181 6.67 15.62 -8.20
CA VAL A 181 5.70 14.76 -8.92
C VAL A 181 6.41 13.85 -9.92
N SER A 182 7.41 14.35 -10.67
CA SER A 182 8.18 13.53 -11.61
C SER A 182 9.08 12.51 -10.89
N GLY A 183 9.64 12.87 -9.74
CA GLY A 183 10.45 11.97 -8.90
C GLY A 183 9.65 10.78 -8.37
N TRP A 184 8.35 10.95 -8.12
CA TRP A 184 7.45 9.87 -7.69
C TRP A 184 7.30 8.75 -8.72
N PHE A 185 7.26 9.08 -10.01
CA PHE A 185 7.23 8.08 -11.07
C PHE A 185 8.51 7.23 -11.06
N LEU A 186 9.67 7.89 -11.00
CA LEU A 186 10.96 7.21 -10.96
C LEU A 186 11.08 6.32 -9.71
N PHE A 187 10.71 6.85 -8.54
CA PHE A 187 10.69 6.09 -7.30
C PHE A 187 9.76 4.87 -7.42
N GLY A 188 8.58 5.02 -8.02
CA GLY A 188 7.65 3.92 -8.29
C GLY A 188 8.29 2.82 -9.13
N ALA A 189 8.99 3.17 -10.22
CA ALA A 189 9.70 2.19 -11.06
C ALA A 189 10.83 1.46 -10.31
N ILE A 190 11.57 2.17 -9.47
CA ILE A 190 12.60 1.58 -8.61
C ILE A 190 11.97 0.65 -7.57
N ALA A 191 10.85 1.05 -6.95
CA ALA A 191 10.11 0.23 -5.99
C ALA A 191 9.59 -1.07 -6.63
N ILE A 192 9.03 -1.00 -7.85
CA ILE A 192 8.59 -2.19 -8.60
C ILE A 192 9.79 -3.13 -8.86
N SER A 193 10.90 -2.57 -9.34
CA SER A 193 12.11 -3.32 -9.65
C SER A 193 12.68 -4.02 -8.41
N THR A 194 12.78 -3.30 -7.29
CA THR A 194 13.28 -3.85 -6.02
C THR A 194 12.37 -4.94 -5.47
N LEU A 195 11.05 -4.83 -5.61
CA LEU A 195 10.11 -5.88 -5.20
C LEU A 195 10.24 -7.15 -6.05
N TRP A 196 10.42 -7.05 -7.37
CA TRP A 196 10.68 -8.22 -8.22
C TRP A 196 12.05 -8.84 -7.97
N LEU A 197 13.09 -8.03 -7.72
CA LEU A 197 14.39 -8.52 -7.29
C LEU A 197 14.28 -9.26 -5.94
N LEU A 198 13.57 -8.70 -4.97
CA LEU A 198 13.31 -9.34 -3.68
C LEU A 198 12.54 -10.66 -3.86
N SER A 199 11.50 -10.70 -4.70
CA SER A 199 10.77 -11.93 -5.03
C SER A 199 11.69 -13.00 -5.64
N SER A 200 12.57 -12.60 -6.57
CA SER A 200 13.56 -13.49 -7.20
C SER A 200 14.57 -14.04 -6.18
N TRP A 201 15.07 -13.19 -5.27
CA TRP A 201 15.98 -13.60 -4.21
C TRP A 201 15.29 -14.55 -3.20
N LEU A 202 14.07 -14.23 -2.78
CA LEU A 202 13.29 -15.08 -1.88
C LEU A 202 12.94 -16.44 -2.52
N ARG A 203 12.87 -16.53 -3.86
CA ARG A 203 12.68 -17.80 -4.57
C ARG A 203 13.82 -18.79 -4.31
N GLN A 204 15.03 -18.30 -4.02
CA GLN A 204 16.19 -19.14 -3.74
C GLN A 204 16.17 -19.71 -2.31
N GLN A 205 15.28 -19.21 -1.44
CA GLN A 205 15.19 -19.66 -0.05
C GLN A 205 14.12 -20.75 0.13
N ASN A 206 14.52 -21.89 0.73
CA ASN A 206 13.64 -23.02 1.01
C ASN A 206 12.83 -22.89 2.32
N THR A 207 12.39 -21.68 2.68
CA THR A 207 11.60 -21.48 3.90
C THR A 207 10.14 -21.13 3.61
N ILE A 208 9.23 -21.60 4.48
CA ILE A 208 7.80 -21.28 4.39
C ILE A 208 7.58 -19.76 4.45
N LEU A 209 8.35 -19.05 5.26
CA LEU A 209 8.21 -17.60 5.37
C LEU A 209 8.65 -16.90 4.08
N ALA A 210 9.77 -17.33 3.49
CA ALA A 210 10.23 -16.79 2.22
C ALA A 210 9.22 -17.02 1.08
N SER A 211 8.55 -18.16 1.03
CA SER A 211 7.53 -18.43 0.00
C SER A 211 6.31 -17.50 0.14
N LEU A 212 5.91 -17.16 1.37
CA LEU A 212 4.84 -16.19 1.63
C LEU A 212 5.23 -14.78 1.20
N TYR A 213 6.43 -14.32 1.60
CA TYR A 213 6.94 -13.00 1.22
C TYR A 213 7.20 -12.87 -0.27
N ARG A 214 7.67 -13.95 -0.91
CA ARG A 214 7.82 -14.00 -2.36
C ARG A 214 6.49 -13.73 -3.05
N LYS A 215 5.45 -14.48 -2.70
CA LYS A 215 4.11 -14.30 -3.30
C LYS A 215 3.55 -12.90 -3.05
N ALA A 216 3.76 -12.35 -1.86
CA ALA A 216 3.32 -11.00 -1.50
C ALA A 216 4.06 -9.91 -2.29
N ALA A 217 5.40 -9.97 -2.35
CA ALA A 217 6.22 -9.04 -3.11
C ALA A 217 5.89 -9.08 -4.61
N ASP A 218 5.69 -10.29 -5.14
CA ASP A 218 5.28 -10.52 -6.52
C ASP A 218 3.96 -9.84 -6.86
N SER A 219 2.95 -10.03 -6.00
CA SER A 219 1.62 -9.44 -6.15
C SER A 219 1.68 -7.91 -6.08
N TRP A 220 2.38 -7.34 -5.08
CA TRP A 220 2.53 -5.90 -4.96
C TRP A 220 3.21 -5.28 -6.17
N ALA A 221 4.29 -5.90 -6.66
CA ALA A 221 5.01 -5.40 -7.81
C ALA A 221 4.16 -5.43 -9.10
N ILE A 222 3.35 -6.48 -9.32
CA ILE A 222 2.40 -6.50 -10.44
C ILE A 222 1.37 -5.37 -10.31
N THR A 223 0.75 -5.21 -9.13
CA THR A 223 -0.26 -4.18 -8.89
C THR A 223 0.32 -2.78 -9.08
N LEU A 224 1.49 -2.49 -8.51
CA LEU A 224 2.16 -1.21 -8.68
C LEU A 224 2.59 -0.96 -10.12
N CYS A 225 3.05 -2.00 -10.84
CA CYS A 225 3.38 -1.90 -12.25
C CYS A 225 2.17 -1.50 -13.09
N ALA A 226 1.01 -2.15 -12.88
CA ALA A 226 -0.21 -1.82 -13.58
C ALA A 226 -0.65 -0.37 -13.30
N ILE A 227 -0.63 0.04 -12.03
CA ILE A 227 -0.95 1.42 -11.62
C ILE A 227 0.02 2.41 -12.27
N ALA A 228 1.32 2.13 -12.27
CA ALA A 228 2.34 3.02 -12.84
C ALA A 228 2.17 3.22 -14.35
N ILE A 229 1.86 2.16 -15.11
CA ILE A 229 1.60 2.25 -16.56
C ILE A 229 0.34 3.11 -16.82
N ILE A 230 -0.72 2.92 -16.03
CA ILE A 230 -1.95 3.73 -16.15
C ILE A 230 -1.66 5.20 -15.84
N LEU A 231 -0.96 5.50 -14.75
CA LEU A 231 -0.61 6.87 -14.37
C LEU A 231 0.29 7.55 -15.40
N LEU A 232 1.27 6.83 -15.95
CA LEU A 232 2.12 7.35 -17.03
C LEU A 232 1.28 7.65 -18.28
N THR A 233 0.37 6.75 -18.64
CA THR A 233 -0.54 6.96 -19.78
C THR A 233 -1.39 8.22 -19.57
N CYS A 234 -2.02 8.38 -18.41
CA CYS A 234 -2.78 9.58 -18.08
C CYS A 234 -1.92 10.85 -18.13
N LYS A 235 -0.68 10.79 -17.63
CA LYS A 235 0.26 11.92 -17.67
C LYS A 235 0.64 12.30 -19.10
N THR A 236 0.97 11.32 -19.93
CA THR A 236 1.34 11.56 -21.34
C THR A 236 0.14 12.14 -22.08
N LEU A 237 -1.08 11.62 -21.87
CA LEU A 237 -2.32 12.19 -22.39
C LEU A 237 -2.55 13.64 -21.94
N PHE A 238 -2.38 13.94 -20.65
CA PHE A 238 -2.51 15.30 -20.15
C PHE A 238 -1.48 16.26 -20.78
N SER A 239 -0.27 15.76 -21.05
CA SER A 239 0.79 16.54 -21.71
C SER A 239 0.46 16.90 -23.17
N TYR A 240 -0.46 16.17 -23.82
CA TYR A 240 -0.99 16.58 -25.14
C TYR A 240 -1.97 17.75 -25.05
N TRP A 241 -2.76 17.82 -23.97
CA TRP A 241 -3.84 18.80 -23.82
C TRP A 241 -3.34 20.12 -23.22
N SER A 242 -2.26 20.08 -22.45
CA SER A 242 -1.67 21.22 -21.75
C SER A 242 -0.22 21.45 -22.18
N PHE A 243 0.43 22.50 -21.64
CA PHE A 243 1.85 22.72 -21.88
C PHE A 243 2.68 21.54 -21.35
N PRO A 244 3.53 20.92 -22.18
CA PRO A 244 4.38 19.82 -21.74
C PRO A 244 5.40 20.35 -20.74
N ILE A 245 5.51 19.67 -19.59
CA ILE A 245 6.56 19.94 -18.62
C ILE A 245 7.62 18.83 -18.79
N PRO A 246 8.64 19.06 -19.64
CA PRO A 246 9.65 18.05 -19.94
C PRO A 246 10.51 17.75 -18.70
N HIS A 247 10.49 16.48 -18.29
CA HIS A 247 11.37 15.99 -17.23
C HIS A 247 11.88 14.59 -17.57
N TRP A 248 13.19 14.40 -17.50
CA TRP A 248 13.85 13.12 -17.83
C TRP A 248 13.35 11.94 -16.99
N HIS A 249 12.82 12.19 -15.78
CA HIS A 249 12.20 11.17 -14.93
C HIS A 249 11.06 10.43 -15.63
N TYR A 250 10.27 11.13 -16.46
CA TYR A 250 9.15 10.53 -17.20
C TYR A 250 9.61 9.62 -18.34
N LEU A 251 10.79 9.86 -18.92
CA LEU A 251 11.42 8.97 -19.88
C LEU A 251 12.08 7.76 -19.19
N ALA A 252 12.78 7.99 -18.08
CA ALA A 252 13.48 6.92 -17.36
C ALA A 252 12.51 5.90 -16.75
N THR A 253 11.36 6.35 -16.25
CA THR A 253 10.35 5.48 -15.60
C THR A 253 9.88 4.31 -16.48
N PRO A 254 9.31 4.53 -17.68
CA PRO A 254 8.87 3.45 -18.55
C PRO A 254 10.02 2.53 -18.99
N LEU A 255 11.22 3.06 -19.23
CA LEU A 255 12.40 2.25 -19.56
C LEU A 255 12.78 1.30 -18.41
N ILE A 256 12.77 1.78 -17.16
CA ILE A 256 13.04 0.97 -15.98
C ILE A 256 11.94 -0.08 -15.79
N ILE A 257 10.66 0.28 -15.95
CA ILE A 257 9.54 -0.66 -15.85
C ILE A 257 9.66 -1.76 -16.93
N SER A 258 9.96 -1.39 -18.17
CA SER A 258 10.19 -2.33 -19.27
C SER A 258 11.33 -3.31 -18.95
N GLY A 259 12.47 -2.80 -18.49
CA GLY A 259 13.60 -3.63 -18.04
C GLY A 259 13.24 -4.54 -16.87
N ALA A 260 12.42 -4.07 -15.94
CA ALA A 260 11.94 -4.85 -14.81
C ALA A 260 11.00 -6.00 -15.25
N ILE A 261 10.10 -5.75 -16.22
CA ILE A 261 9.21 -6.77 -16.79
C ILE A 261 10.04 -7.83 -17.53
N LEU A 262 11.00 -7.40 -18.36
CA LEU A 262 11.94 -8.29 -19.04
C LEU A 262 12.71 -9.17 -18.06
N TYR A 263 13.23 -8.58 -16.98
CA TYR A 263 13.94 -9.33 -15.94
C TYR A 263 13.06 -10.41 -15.29
N ARG A 264 11.82 -10.05 -14.92
CA ARG A 264 10.86 -10.97 -14.30
C ARG A 264 10.53 -12.16 -15.22
N TYR A 265 10.26 -11.89 -16.49
CA TYR A 265 9.78 -12.89 -17.46
C TYR A 265 10.89 -13.49 -18.34
N ARG A 266 12.17 -13.29 -17.99
CA ARG A 266 13.33 -13.76 -18.78
C ARG A 266 13.33 -15.25 -19.14
N GLN A 267 12.67 -16.09 -18.33
CA GLN A 267 12.60 -17.55 -18.57
C GLN A 267 11.44 -17.94 -19.49
N GLN A 268 10.33 -17.19 -19.46
CA GLN A 268 9.15 -17.44 -20.27
C GLN A 268 8.34 -16.16 -20.39
N LEU A 269 8.42 -15.52 -21.56
CA LEU A 269 7.59 -14.37 -21.90
C LEU A 269 6.14 -14.81 -22.05
N ASN A 270 5.25 -14.18 -21.30
CA ASN A 270 3.81 -14.33 -21.43
C ASN A 270 3.25 -13.13 -22.21
N ASN A 271 2.10 -13.29 -22.87
CA ASN A 271 1.40 -12.26 -23.63
C ASN A 271 1.24 -10.96 -22.81
N TYR A 272 0.83 -11.05 -21.54
CA TYR A 272 0.74 -9.88 -20.65
C TYR A 272 2.06 -9.14 -20.43
N ALA A 273 3.19 -9.87 -20.39
CA ALA A 273 4.50 -9.26 -20.23
C ALA A 273 4.92 -8.53 -21.52
N ILE A 274 4.66 -9.15 -22.67
CA ILE A 274 4.88 -8.54 -23.99
C ILE A 274 4.06 -7.25 -24.10
N TYR A 275 2.77 -7.28 -23.72
CA TYR A 275 1.92 -6.09 -23.73
C TYR A 275 2.47 -4.97 -22.84
N GLY A 276 2.87 -5.29 -21.61
CA GLY A 276 3.45 -4.29 -20.71
C GLY A 276 4.75 -3.68 -21.25
N ILE A 277 5.60 -4.48 -21.88
CA ILE A 277 6.86 -4.01 -22.50
C ILE A 277 6.57 -3.08 -23.68
N VAL A 278 5.70 -3.48 -24.60
CA VAL A 278 5.35 -2.66 -25.77
C VAL A 278 4.72 -1.35 -25.33
N TRP A 279 3.74 -1.39 -24.42
CA TRP A 279 3.09 -0.19 -23.88
C TRP A 279 4.10 0.75 -23.22
N THR A 280 5.02 0.23 -22.40
CA THR A 280 6.04 1.09 -21.77
C THR A 280 7.04 1.66 -22.78
N ILE A 281 7.41 0.93 -23.84
CA ILE A 281 8.27 1.45 -24.90
C ILE A 281 7.57 2.57 -25.68
N GLU A 282 6.30 2.42 -26.03
CA GLU A 282 5.52 3.48 -26.69
C GLU A 282 5.46 4.76 -25.83
N LEU A 283 5.22 4.61 -24.53
CA LEU A 283 5.26 5.74 -23.58
C LEU A 283 6.65 6.37 -23.53
N ALA A 284 7.72 5.58 -23.54
CA ALA A 284 9.09 6.10 -23.54
C ALA A 284 9.37 6.93 -24.80
N ILE A 285 8.96 6.46 -25.98
CA ILE A 285 9.16 7.19 -27.24
C ILE A 285 8.34 8.49 -27.25
N CYS A 286 7.10 8.47 -26.75
CA CYS A 286 6.30 9.69 -26.61
C CYS A 286 7.00 10.73 -25.73
N GLU A 287 7.53 10.30 -24.57
CA GLU A 287 8.23 11.17 -23.63
C GLU A 287 9.57 11.67 -24.18
N GLU A 288 10.28 10.87 -24.98
CA GLU A 288 11.49 11.29 -25.70
C GLU A 288 11.20 12.43 -26.68
N VAL A 289 10.15 12.30 -27.50
CA VAL A 289 9.76 13.35 -28.45
C VAL A 289 9.37 14.63 -27.71
N LEU A 290 8.64 14.52 -26.60
CA LEU A 290 8.26 15.66 -25.75
C LEU A 290 9.49 16.35 -25.11
N LEU A 291 10.54 15.60 -24.78
CA LEU A 291 11.78 16.14 -24.21
C LEU A 291 12.60 16.94 -25.23
N ILE A 292 12.58 16.56 -26.51
CA ILE A 292 13.41 17.15 -27.58
C ILE A 292 12.74 18.42 -28.19
N HIS A 293 11.82 19.07 -27.45
CA HIS A 293 11.00 20.20 -27.92
C HIS A 293 10.01 19.82 -29.04
N GLY A 294 9.56 18.56 -29.08
CA GLY A 294 8.53 18.14 -30.01
C GLY A 294 7.24 18.94 -29.80
N SER A 295 6.70 19.53 -30.87
CA SER A 295 5.34 20.03 -30.87
C SER A 295 4.36 18.88 -30.66
N ASN A 296 3.15 19.16 -30.16
CA ASN A 296 2.09 18.13 -30.00
C ASN A 296 1.86 17.35 -31.31
N LEU A 297 2.07 18.02 -32.45
CA LEU A 297 2.00 17.45 -33.79
C LEU A 297 3.12 16.44 -34.09
N ALA A 298 4.35 16.71 -33.62
CA ALA A 298 5.46 15.76 -33.77
C ALA A 298 5.21 14.46 -32.99
N VAL A 299 4.66 14.55 -31.78
CA VAL A 299 4.31 13.37 -30.98
C VAL A 299 3.15 12.60 -31.64
N ALA A 300 2.15 13.28 -32.20
CA ALA A 300 1.06 12.65 -32.93
C ALA A 300 1.56 11.89 -34.18
N ILE A 301 2.46 12.48 -34.98
CA ILE A 301 3.09 11.82 -36.12
C ILE A 301 3.86 10.58 -35.68
N VAL A 302 4.67 10.68 -34.62
CA VAL A 302 5.43 9.54 -34.09
C VAL A 302 4.50 8.42 -33.61
N ASN A 303 3.38 8.76 -32.96
CA ASN A 303 2.38 7.77 -32.58
C ASN A 303 1.71 7.10 -33.78
N ILE A 304 1.44 7.84 -34.86
CA ILE A 304 0.91 7.26 -36.10
C ILE A 304 1.93 6.31 -36.73
N ILE A 305 3.20 6.72 -36.81
CA ILE A 305 4.28 5.89 -37.35
C ILE A 305 4.47 4.64 -36.50
N LEU A 306 4.48 4.75 -35.16
CA LEU A 306 4.56 3.63 -34.24
C LEU A 306 3.40 2.67 -34.41
N GLY A 307 2.17 3.18 -34.49
CA GLY A 307 0.98 2.38 -34.73
C GLY A 307 1.02 1.63 -36.06
N LEU A 308 1.50 2.28 -37.13
CA LEU A 308 1.68 1.65 -38.44
C LEU A 308 2.79 0.58 -38.44
N PHE A 309 3.95 0.90 -37.85
CA PHE A 309 5.04 -0.07 -37.67
C PHE A 309 4.60 -1.28 -36.88
N SER A 310 3.79 -1.03 -35.85
CA SER A 310 3.27 -2.07 -35.02
C SER A 310 2.28 -2.98 -35.75
N LEU A 311 1.39 -2.43 -36.57
CA LEU A 311 0.50 -3.21 -37.43
C LEU A 311 1.31 -4.08 -38.41
N LEU A 312 2.34 -3.52 -39.04
CA LEU A 312 3.23 -4.25 -39.97
C LEU A 312 3.99 -5.40 -39.29
N ILE A 313 4.59 -5.13 -38.13
CA ILE A 313 5.30 -6.16 -37.35
C ILE A 313 4.31 -7.23 -36.88
N THR A 314 3.11 -6.84 -36.46
CA THR A 314 2.10 -7.78 -35.98
C THR A 314 1.61 -8.69 -37.09
N ASP A 315 1.36 -8.17 -38.29
CA ASP A 315 0.97 -8.96 -39.47
C ASP A 315 2.09 -9.92 -39.89
N TRP A 316 3.34 -9.46 -39.94
CA TRP A 316 4.50 -10.30 -40.25
C TRP A 316 4.75 -11.40 -39.19
N LEU A 317 4.52 -11.10 -37.92
CA LEU A 317 4.72 -12.04 -36.81
C LEU A 317 3.59 -13.09 -36.74
N LEU A 318 2.37 -12.68 -37.09
CA LEU A 318 1.18 -13.53 -37.22
C LEU A 318 1.31 -14.60 -38.29
N GLU A 319 1.97 -14.28 -39.41
CA GLU A 319 2.29 -15.24 -40.46
C GLU A 319 3.27 -16.32 -39.99
N ARG A 320 4.03 -16.07 -38.90
CA ARG A 320 5.12 -16.92 -38.44
C ARG A 320 4.84 -17.68 -37.15
N GLN A 321 3.97 -17.19 -36.27
CA GLN A 321 3.64 -17.83 -34.97
C GLN A 321 2.18 -17.55 -34.51
N SER A 322 1.40 -18.61 -34.29
CA SER A 322 -0.02 -18.55 -33.93
C SER A 322 -0.41 -17.95 -32.55
N PRO A 323 0.41 -17.95 -31.47
CA PRO A 323 -0.03 -17.44 -30.16
C PRO A 323 -0.02 -15.91 -30.03
N LEU A 324 0.44 -15.18 -31.05
CA LEU A 324 0.64 -13.72 -31.04
C LEU A 324 -0.50 -12.93 -31.71
N SER A 325 -1.55 -13.60 -32.17
CA SER A 325 -2.72 -12.99 -32.85
C SER A 325 -3.50 -11.99 -32.01
N SER A 326 -3.38 -12.06 -30.68
CA SER A 326 -3.99 -11.11 -29.75
C SER A 326 -3.30 -9.73 -29.70
N LEU A 327 -2.12 -9.54 -30.32
CA LEU A 327 -1.42 -8.24 -30.40
C LEU A 327 -2.14 -7.20 -31.26
N LYS A 328 -2.98 -7.64 -32.22
CA LYS A 328 -3.70 -6.75 -33.14
C LYS A 328 -4.59 -5.71 -32.47
N TYR A 329 -5.14 -6.02 -31.29
CA TYR A 329 -6.17 -5.19 -30.66
C TYR A 329 -5.65 -4.17 -29.65
N CYS A 330 -4.37 -4.22 -29.28
CA CYS A 330 -3.82 -3.38 -28.19
C CYS A 330 -2.90 -2.26 -28.69
N LEU A 331 -2.21 -2.46 -29.82
CA LEU A 331 -1.33 -1.47 -30.45
C LEU A 331 -2.09 -0.31 -31.12
N SER A 332 -3.41 -0.36 -31.10
CA SER A 332 -4.33 0.71 -31.48
C SER A 332 -4.78 1.59 -30.31
N PHE A 333 -4.40 1.28 -29.06
CA PHE A 333 -4.95 1.96 -27.88
C PHE A 333 -4.56 3.45 -27.78
N LEU A 334 -3.30 3.80 -28.11
CA LEU A 334 -2.86 5.21 -28.18
C LEU A 334 -3.37 5.92 -29.45
N LEU A 335 -3.46 5.21 -30.57
CA LEU A 335 -4.04 5.73 -31.83
C LEU A 335 -5.52 6.13 -31.65
N TYR A 336 -6.30 5.33 -30.92
CA TYR A 336 -7.73 5.57 -30.72
C TYR A 336 -8.00 6.82 -29.86
N TRP A 337 -7.12 7.14 -28.91
CA TRP A 337 -7.26 8.31 -28.03
C TRP A 337 -6.61 9.58 -28.57
N GLY A 338 -5.49 9.48 -29.31
CA GLY A 338 -4.91 10.62 -30.01
C GLY A 338 -5.88 11.24 -31.03
N PHE A 339 -6.65 10.40 -31.72
CA PHE A 339 -7.67 10.84 -32.68
C PHE A 339 -8.89 11.50 -31.99
N PHE A 340 -9.26 11.05 -30.78
CA PHE A 340 -10.37 11.64 -30.02
C PHE A 340 -10.02 12.98 -29.35
N GLY A 341 -8.73 13.20 -29.02
CA GLY A 341 -8.24 14.46 -28.46
C GLY A 341 -8.33 15.65 -29.43
N ASP A 342 -8.00 15.43 -30.71
CA ASP A 342 -8.17 16.44 -31.78
C ASP A 342 -9.65 16.65 -32.17
N GLY A 343 -10.46 15.59 -32.07
CA GLY A 343 -11.90 15.66 -32.32
C GLY A 343 -12.65 16.56 -31.33
N MET A 344 -12.30 16.54 -30.03
CA MET A 344 -12.96 17.41 -29.04
C MET A 344 -12.40 18.83 -28.96
N SER A 345 -11.11 19.05 -29.23
CA SER A 345 -10.53 20.40 -29.26
C SER A 345 -11.04 21.22 -30.45
N SER A 346 -11.29 20.58 -31.59
CA SER A 346 -11.92 21.23 -32.75
C SER A 346 -13.42 21.53 -32.57
N ILE A 347 -14.10 20.88 -31.62
CA ILE A 347 -15.49 21.16 -31.24
C ILE A 347 -15.55 22.28 -30.19
N LEU A 348 -14.65 22.28 -29.20
CA LEU A 348 -14.60 23.34 -28.19
C LEU A 348 -14.07 24.68 -28.71
N ILE A 349 -13.30 24.71 -29.81
CA ILE A 349 -12.84 25.96 -30.45
C ILE A 349 -13.87 26.49 -31.47
N ARG A 350 -14.90 25.71 -31.84
CA ARG A 350 -15.98 26.20 -32.72
C ARG A 350 -17.15 26.85 -31.98
N ASP A 351 -17.22 26.71 -30.66
CA ASP A 351 -18.29 27.27 -29.81
C ASP A 351 -17.80 28.37 -28.85
N CYS A 352 -16.75 29.11 -29.21
CA CYS A 352 -16.36 30.38 -28.58
C CYS A 352 -16.21 31.50 -29.61
#